data_AF-D0EWD8-F1
#
_entry.id   AF-D0EWD8-F1
#
_cell.length_a   1.000
_cell.length_b   1.000
_cell.length_c   1.000
_cell.angle_alpha   90.00
_cell.angle_beta   90.00
_cell.angle_gamma   90.00
#
_symmetry.space_group_name_H-M   'P 1'
#
loop_
_entity.id
_entity.type
_entity.pdbx_description
1 polymer ?
#
loop_
_entity_poly.entity_id
_entity_poly.type
_entity_poly.pdbx_seq_one_letter_code
_entity_poly.pdbx_strand_id
1 'polypeptide(L)'
;MLPFVLVLLVASSALAAPSVSITQDNINNIAPVASNGRAVSSYLTDRAFEIVDGGDTNIYILTIQQILNDLANQPDSLSQNLAVVQTVAALGELATGAPGDSCEAAALVDAYASAVRTGNSGALAAAAGNYINRLLSSVNNIVQLANNPNAVRYTSGPSGSCSNGGRSYQFEAAWDAVLSSANAYQIGLINEEYCAAKRLYSAFNTRSNNVGAAITAATVATQAGIADHLIPSLTSLLSSVASGGNVASAAAQVRTAVSSGATKIRL
;
A
#
# COMPACT_ATOMS: atom_id res chain seq x y z
N MET A 1 -19.70 -2.88 -24.08
CA MET A 1 -20.20 -1.53 -24.40
C MET A 1 -19.98 -0.66 -23.17
N LEU A 2 -18.90 0.13 -23.16
CA LEU A 2 -18.57 1.05 -22.05
C LEU A 2 -18.90 2.48 -22.49
N PRO A 3 -19.46 3.33 -21.61
CA PRO A 3 -19.80 4.70 -21.95
C PRO A 3 -18.54 5.57 -21.93
N PHE A 4 -18.35 6.30 -23.02
CA PHE A 4 -17.41 7.42 -23.11
C PHE A 4 -17.86 8.55 -22.18
N VAL A 5 -17.00 9.02 -21.29
CA VAL A 5 -17.19 10.31 -20.61
C VAL A 5 -16.23 11.31 -21.23
N LEU A 6 -16.83 12.18 -22.04
CA LEU A 6 -16.23 13.31 -22.74
C LEU A 6 -16.28 14.52 -21.78
N VAL A 7 -15.15 14.92 -21.18
CA VAL A 7 -15.08 16.21 -20.48
C VAL A 7 -14.66 17.27 -21.49
N LEU A 8 -15.66 18.04 -21.96
CA LEU A 8 -15.52 19.21 -22.80
C LEU A 8 -14.65 20.28 -22.09
N LEU A 9 -13.42 20.46 -22.56
CA LEU A 9 -12.63 21.67 -22.37
C LEU A 9 -13.06 22.70 -23.42
N VAL A 10 -14.07 23.52 -23.12
CA VAL A 10 -14.38 24.72 -23.88
C VAL A 10 -14.16 25.93 -22.98
N ALA A 11 -12.97 26.50 -23.11
CA ALA A 11 -12.78 27.95 -23.05
C ALA A 11 -11.43 28.29 -23.71
N SER A 12 -11.50 28.45 -25.04
CA SER A 12 -10.87 29.54 -25.80
C SER A 12 -9.43 29.89 -25.42
N SER A 13 -8.44 29.32 -26.11
CA SER A 13 -7.83 29.88 -27.32
C SER A 13 -6.86 31.03 -27.04
N ALA A 14 -5.56 30.73 -27.09
CA ALA A 14 -4.61 31.37 -28.01
C ALA A 14 -3.18 31.04 -27.56
N LEU A 15 -2.38 30.59 -28.54
CA LEU A 15 -0.93 30.39 -28.52
C LEU A 15 -0.39 29.04 -27.96
N ALA A 16 0.33 28.37 -28.87
CA ALA A 16 1.18 27.20 -28.71
C ALA A 16 0.47 25.84 -28.55
N ALA A 17 0.23 25.19 -29.69
CA ALA A 17 0.07 23.75 -29.74
C ALA A 17 1.44 23.08 -29.47
N PRO A 18 1.63 22.28 -28.41
CA PRO A 18 2.47 21.12 -28.53
C PRO A 18 1.63 20.06 -29.25
N SER A 19 2.11 19.56 -30.38
CA SER A 19 1.62 18.31 -30.94
C SER A 19 1.88 17.21 -29.90
N VAL A 20 0.90 16.94 -29.04
CA VAL A 20 0.97 15.80 -28.11
C VAL A 20 0.73 14.55 -28.95
N SER A 21 1.82 13.86 -29.28
CA SER A 21 1.75 12.50 -29.80
C SER A 21 1.32 11.59 -28.64
N ILE A 22 0.08 11.14 -28.65
CA ILE A 22 -0.41 10.11 -27.73
C ILE A 22 -0.03 8.76 -28.34
N THR A 23 1.06 8.17 -27.88
CA THR A 23 1.40 6.79 -28.21
C THR A 23 0.53 5.88 -27.33
N GLN A 24 -0.40 5.16 -27.95
CA GLN A 24 -1.24 4.18 -27.25
C GLN A 24 -0.54 2.83 -27.34
N ASP A 25 0.17 2.47 -26.28
CA ASP A 25 0.78 1.15 -26.16
C ASP A 25 -0.15 0.20 -25.39
N ASN A 26 -0.15 -1.07 -25.79
CA ASN A 26 -0.78 -2.12 -25.00
C ASN A 26 -0.07 -2.19 -23.64
N ILE A 27 -0.80 -2.28 -22.53
CA ILE A 27 -0.22 -2.30 -21.19
C ILE A 27 0.82 -3.43 -21.00
N ASN A 28 0.67 -4.55 -21.73
CA ASN A 28 1.63 -5.66 -21.72
C ASN A 28 2.94 -5.37 -22.48
N ASN A 29 2.96 -4.31 -23.30
CA ASN A 29 4.10 -3.90 -24.14
C ASN A 29 4.81 -2.67 -23.58
N ILE A 30 4.28 -2.04 -22.53
CA ILE A 30 4.95 -0.93 -21.85
C ILE A 30 5.96 -1.55 -20.90
N ALA A 31 7.25 -1.48 -21.27
CA ALA A 31 8.30 -1.81 -20.33
C ALA A 31 8.16 -0.90 -19.09
N PRO A 32 8.28 -1.43 -17.86
CA PRO A 32 8.23 -0.61 -16.66
C PRO A 32 9.26 0.50 -16.81
N VAL A 33 8.86 1.75 -16.50
CA VAL A 33 9.71 2.92 -16.68
C VAL A 33 11.04 2.65 -15.99
N ALA A 34 12.14 2.62 -16.75
CA ALA A 34 13.47 2.41 -16.20
C ALA A 34 13.68 3.36 -15.03
N SER A 35 14.30 2.87 -13.94
CA SER A 35 14.47 3.62 -12.67
C SER A 35 14.67 5.10 -12.94
N ASN A 36 13.75 5.94 -12.45
CA ASN A 36 13.74 7.39 -12.64
C ASN A 36 14.90 8.11 -11.91
N GLY A 37 15.98 7.39 -11.56
CA GLY A 37 17.12 7.85 -10.77
C GLY A 37 16.81 8.01 -9.27
N ARG A 38 15.60 7.65 -8.82
CA ARG A 38 15.14 7.83 -7.43
C ARG A 38 15.09 6.48 -6.71
N ALA A 39 15.20 6.54 -5.39
CA ALA A 39 15.17 5.35 -4.54
C ALA A 39 13.82 4.62 -4.57
N VAL A 40 12.72 5.36 -4.81
CA VAL A 40 11.36 4.82 -4.99
C VAL A 40 10.89 5.18 -6.40
N SER A 41 10.39 4.19 -7.13
CA SER A 41 9.93 4.33 -8.52
C SER A 41 8.91 3.25 -8.85
N SER A 42 8.12 3.46 -9.91
CA SER A 42 7.22 2.41 -10.43
C SER A 42 7.93 1.10 -10.75
N TYR A 43 9.17 1.15 -11.27
CA TYR A 43 9.99 -0.05 -11.48
C TYR A 43 10.19 -0.86 -10.19
N LEU A 44 10.43 -0.18 -9.07
CA LEU A 44 10.65 -0.83 -7.78
C LEU A 44 9.38 -1.56 -7.32
N THR A 45 8.24 -0.87 -7.34
CA THR A 45 6.97 -1.41 -6.86
C THR A 45 6.47 -2.52 -7.76
N ASP A 46 6.51 -2.33 -9.09
CA ASP A 46 6.10 -3.32 -10.09
C ASP A 46 6.92 -4.61 -9.97
N ARG A 47 8.25 -4.51 -9.95
CA ARG A 47 9.15 -5.66 -9.76
C ARG A 47 8.96 -6.36 -8.41
N ALA A 48 8.59 -5.62 -7.37
CA ALA A 48 8.29 -6.23 -6.09
C ALA A 48 7.02 -7.09 -6.12
N PHE A 49 6.04 -6.78 -6.99
CA PHE A 49 4.83 -7.58 -7.17
C PHE A 49 5.04 -8.84 -8.02
N GLU A 50 6.10 -8.92 -8.82
CA GLU A 50 6.42 -10.12 -9.64
C GLU A 50 6.68 -11.39 -8.80
N ILE A 51 6.98 -11.27 -7.50
CA ILE A 51 7.20 -12.45 -6.63
C ILE A 51 5.90 -13.18 -6.25
N VAL A 52 4.73 -12.59 -6.53
CA VAL A 52 3.42 -13.19 -6.26
C VAL A 52 2.88 -13.80 -7.55
N ASP A 53 2.41 -15.06 -7.49
CA ASP A 53 1.99 -15.87 -8.67
C ASP A 53 0.73 -15.34 -9.40
N GLY A 54 0.19 -14.16 -9.07
CA GLY A 54 -0.87 -13.47 -9.83
C GLY A 54 -2.25 -14.15 -9.93
N GLY A 55 -2.35 -15.47 -9.75
CA GLY A 55 -3.49 -16.31 -10.14
C GLY A 55 -4.80 -16.03 -9.41
N ASP A 56 -4.73 -15.52 -8.18
CA ASP A 56 -5.90 -15.17 -7.36
C ASP A 56 -6.05 -13.64 -7.16
N THR A 57 -5.44 -12.84 -8.03
CA THR A 57 -5.41 -11.38 -7.90
C THR A 57 -6.66 -10.78 -8.55
N ASN A 58 -7.54 -10.22 -7.75
CA ASN A 58 -8.72 -9.50 -8.23
C ASN A 58 -8.31 -8.22 -8.99
N ILE A 59 -9.11 -7.79 -9.97
CA ILE A 59 -8.90 -6.54 -10.73
C ILE A 59 -8.66 -5.33 -9.84
N TYR A 60 -9.31 -5.22 -8.69
CA TYR A 60 -9.11 -4.09 -7.77
C TYR A 60 -7.75 -4.11 -7.06
N ILE A 61 -7.14 -5.29 -6.90
CA ILE A 61 -5.77 -5.41 -6.39
C ILE A 61 -4.79 -4.96 -7.48
N LEU A 62 -5.05 -5.30 -8.75
CA LEU A 62 -4.28 -4.78 -9.88
C LEU A 62 -4.43 -3.26 -10.02
N THR A 63 -5.61 -2.71 -9.76
CA THR A 63 -5.82 -1.25 -9.72
C THR A 63 -4.99 -0.62 -8.61
N ILE A 64 -4.97 -1.21 -7.41
CA ILE A 64 -4.09 -0.75 -6.33
C ILE A 64 -2.62 -0.80 -6.77
N GLN A 65 -2.15 -1.87 -7.40
CA GLN A 65 -0.77 -1.94 -7.89
C GLN A 65 -0.42 -0.78 -8.84
N GLN A 66 -1.34 -0.42 -9.74
CA GLN A 66 -1.10 0.74 -10.62
C GLN A 66 -1.10 2.06 -9.87
N ILE A 67 -2.01 2.26 -8.91
CA ILE A 67 -2.00 3.45 -8.05
C ILE A 67 -0.68 3.54 -7.27
N LEU A 68 -0.13 2.41 -6.79
CA LEU A 68 1.17 2.36 -6.12
C LEU A 68 2.32 2.75 -7.06
N ASN A 69 2.26 2.32 -8.32
CA ASN A 69 3.23 2.71 -9.35
C ASN A 69 3.17 4.22 -9.62
N ASP A 70 1.97 4.78 -9.69
CA ASP A 70 1.76 6.22 -9.91
C ASP A 70 2.25 7.05 -8.70
N LEU A 71 1.94 6.61 -7.48
CA LEU A 71 2.44 7.20 -6.24
C LEU A 71 3.97 7.13 -6.17
N ALA A 72 4.58 6.01 -6.55
CA ALA A 72 6.04 5.83 -6.55
C ALA A 72 6.75 6.79 -7.52
N ASN A 73 6.09 7.19 -8.59
CA ASN A 73 6.62 8.13 -9.57
C ASN A 73 6.46 9.60 -9.12
N GLN A 74 5.61 9.90 -8.15
CA GLN A 74 5.41 11.28 -7.67
C GLN A 74 6.65 11.84 -6.95
N PRO A 75 6.97 13.13 -7.13
CA PRO A 75 8.15 13.76 -6.54
C PRO A 75 8.08 13.93 -5.02
N ASP A 76 6.89 13.93 -4.42
CA ASP A 76 6.71 14.25 -3.02
C ASP A 76 6.93 13.05 -2.09
N SER A 77 7.36 13.33 -0.85
CA SER A 77 7.71 12.32 0.13
C SER A 77 6.51 11.49 0.61
N LEU A 78 5.31 12.09 0.69
CA LEU A 78 4.13 11.39 1.17
C LEU A 78 3.73 10.29 0.18
N SER A 79 3.64 10.62 -1.12
CA SER A 79 3.34 9.64 -2.16
C SER A 79 4.37 8.52 -2.21
N GLN A 80 5.67 8.84 -2.06
CA GLN A 80 6.72 7.83 -1.98
C GLN A 80 6.58 6.92 -0.75
N ASN A 81 6.28 7.49 0.43
CA ASN A 81 6.08 6.72 1.64
C ASN A 81 4.83 5.83 1.53
N LEU A 82 3.73 6.35 0.98
CA LEU A 82 2.50 5.59 0.70
C LEU A 82 2.82 4.40 -0.20
N ALA A 83 3.49 4.64 -1.34
CA ALA A 83 3.88 3.59 -2.27
C ALA A 83 4.68 2.47 -1.59
N VAL A 84 5.67 2.80 -0.77
CA VAL A 84 6.53 1.82 -0.10
C VAL A 84 5.77 1.01 0.96
N VAL A 85 5.07 1.69 1.88
CA VAL A 85 4.40 1.02 3.01
C VAL A 85 3.23 0.18 2.51
N GLN A 86 2.43 0.71 1.58
CA GLN A 86 1.31 -0.02 1.00
C GLN A 86 1.77 -1.21 0.15
N THR A 87 2.87 -1.09 -0.61
CA THR A 87 3.43 -2.24 -1.35
C THR A 87 3.80 -3.37 -0.41
N VAL A 88 4.52 -3.08 0.68
CA VAL A 88 4.89 -4.10 1.68
C VAL A 88 3.66 -4.71 2.36
N ALA A 89 2.68 -3.88 2.72
CA ALA A 89 1.44 -4.33 3.35
C ALA A 89 0.64 -5.26 2.42
N ALA A 90 0.44 -4.85 1.16
CA ALA A 90 -0.26 -5.63 0.15
C ALA A 90 0.44 -6.95 -0.16
N LEU A 91 1.76 -6.94 -0.38
CA LEU A 91 2.55 -8.16 -0.59
C LEU A 91 2.42 -9.13 0.58
N GLY A 92 2.41 -8.62 1.82
CA GLY A 92 2.20 -9.42 3.02
C GLY A 92 0.89 -10.20 3.03
N GLU A 93 -0.20 -9.57 2.58
CA GLU A 93 -1.53 -10.20 2.47
C GLU A 93 -1.61 -11.18 1.29
N LEU A 94 -0.86 -10.92 0.22
CA LEU A 94 -0.83 -11.76 -0.98
C LEU A 94 0.11 -12.96 -0.87
N ALA A 95 0.96 -13.00 0.16
CA ALA A 95 2.03 -13.98 0.26
C ALA A 95 1.61 -15.41 0.60
N THR A 96 0.48 -15.57 1.28
CA THR A 96 0.03 -16.89 1.77
C THR A 96 -0.99 -17.51 0.82
N GLY A 97 -1.13 -18.83 0.85
CA GLY A 97 -2.11 -19.57 0.05
C GLY A 97 -3.55 -19.29 0.46
N ALA A 98 -3.82 -19.38 1.76
CA ALA A 98 -5.13 -19.09 2.33
C ALA A 98 -5.08 -17.78 3.12
N PRO A 99 -5.92 -16.77 2.80
CA PRO A 99 -5.91 -15.51 3.54
C PRO A 99 -6.36 -15.73 4.99
N GLY A 100 -5.69 -15.05 5.92
CA GLY A 100 -6.01 -15.06 7.35
C GLY A 100 -6.91 -13.89 7.76
N ASP A 101 -6.73 -13.40 8.97
CA ASP A 101 -7.42 -12.22 9.52
C ASP A 101 -6.55 -10.95 9.41
N SER A 102 -7.18 -9.78 9.31
CA SER A 102 -6.52 -8.47 9.22
C SER A 102 -6.74 -7.61 10.47
N CYS A 103 -6.73 -8.24 11.65
CA CYS A 103 -7.09 -7.63 12.92
C CYS A 103 -6.27 -6.38 13.28
N GLU A 104 -4.95 -6.43 13.13
CA GLU A 104 -4.06 -5.32 13.49
C GLU A 104 -4.25 -4.13 12.54
N ALA A 105 -4.54 -4.39 11.26
CA ALA A 105 -4.86 -3.36 10.29
C ALA A 105 -6.19 -2.69 10.64
N ALA A 106 -7.25 -3.47 10.86
CA ALA A 106 -8.56 -2.95 11.26
C ALA A 106 -8.50 -2.13 12.56
N ALA A 107 -7.78 -2.64 13.57
CA ALA A 107 -7.62 -1.97 14.85
C ALA A 107 -6.89 -0.62 14.72
N LEU A 108 -5.87 -0.54 13.84
CA LEU A 108 -5.21 0.73 13.55
C LEU A 108 -6.16 1.74 12.89
N VAL A 109 -6.94 1.29 11.91
CA VAL A 109 -7.90 2.16 11.21
C VAL A 109 -8.95 2.70 12.18
N ASP A 110 -9.51 1.85 13.04
CA ASP A 110 -10.48 2.25 14.07
C ASP A 110 -9.88 3.21 15.09
N ALA A 111 -8.67 2.94 15.56
CA ALA A 111 -7.98 3.78 16.53
C ALA A 111 -7.67 5.17 15.94
N TYR A 112 -7.28 5.24 14.67
CA TYR A 112 -7.03 6.49 13.97
C TYR A 112 -8.31 7.28 13.75
N ALA A 113 -9.37 6.65 13.23
CA ALA A 113 -10.67 7.30 13.04
C ALA A 113 -11.22 7.86 14.37
N SER A 114 -11.07 7.10 15.46
CA SER A 114 -11.43 7.59 16.79
C SER A 114 -10.54 8.75 17.24
N ALA A 115 -9.22 8.67 17.05
CA ALA A 115 -8.29 9.71 17.46
C ALA A 115 -8.56 11.03 16.75
N VAL A 116 -8.81 11.01 15.44
CA VAL A 116 -9.16 12.21 14.66
C VAL A 116 -10.48 12.80 15.14
N ARG A 117 -11.50 11.95 15.37
CA ARG A 117 -12.84 12.40 15.79
C ARG A 117 -12.86 12.97 17.20
N THR A 118 -12.12 12.40 18.15
CA THR A 118 -12.20 12.77 19.57
C THR A 118 -10.99 13.56 20.07
N GLY A 119 -9.93 13.71 19.27
CA GLY A 119 -8.65 14.29 19.70
C GLY A 119 -7.89 13.44 20.71
N ASN A 120 -8.30 12.19 20.97
CA ASN A 120 -7.67 11.31 21.96
C ASN A 120 -6.91 10.18 21.26
N SER A 121 -5.59 10.27 21.25
CA SER A 121 -4.68 9.30 20.63
C SER A 121 -4.27 8.13 21.54
N GLY A 122 -4.88 7.98 22.73
CA GLY A 122 -4.48 6.97 23.71
C GLY A 122 -4.51 5.53 23.20
N ALA A 123 -5.50 5.17 22.37
CA ALA A 123 -5.57 3.84 21.75
C ALA A 123 -4.72 3.70 20.48
N LEU A 124 -4.36 4.83 19.84
CA LEU A 124 -3.62 4.86 18.58
C LEU A 124 -2.20 4.33 18.74
N ALA A 125 -1.53 4.64 19.87
CA ALA A 125 -0.16 4.16 20.13
C ALA A 125 -0.07 2.63 20.19
N ALA A 126 -1.00 2.00 20.92
CA ALA A 126 -1.05 0.55 21.05
C ALA A 126 -1.39 -0.11 19.71
N ALA A 127 -2.36 0.43 18.97
CA ALA A 127 -2.73 -0.07 17.66
C ALA A 127 -1.57 0.08 16.63
N ALA A 128 -0.85 1.20 16.68
CA ALA A 128 0.34 1.45 15.86
C ALA A 128 1.45 0.42 16.12
N GLY A 129 1.74 0.12 17.38
CA GLY A 129 2.72 -0.92 17.73
C GLY A 129 2.34 -2.31 17.21
N ASN A 130 1.07 -2.69 17.35
CA ASN A 130 0.57 -3.97 16.82
C ASN A 130 0.63 -4.01 15.29
N TYR A 131 0.26 -2.91 14.62
CA TYR A 131 0.35 -2.82 13.16
C TYR A 131 1.80 -2.85 12.65
N ILE A 132 2.75 -2.24 13.34
CA ILE A 132 4.18 -2.35 12.99
C ILE A 132 4.65 -3.81 13.10
N ASN A 133 4.22 -4.55 14.14
CA ASN A 133 4.50 -5.98 14.26
C ASN A 133 3.86 -6.79 13.11
N ARG A 134 2.65 -6.40 12.68
CA ARG A 134 2.00 -6.97 11.49
C ARG A 134 2.83 -6.71 10.23
N LEU A 135 3.33 -5.49 10.02
CA LEU A 135 4.24 -5.16 8.91
C LEU A 135 5.52 -6.00 8.96
N LEU A 136 6.10 -6.24 10.14
CA LEU A 136 7.25 -7.14 10.28
C LEU A 136 6.91 -8.58 9.88
N SER A 137 5.70 -9.06 10.20
CA SER A 137 5.24 -10.36 9.73
C SER A 137 5.10 -10.37 8.20
N SER A 138 4.61 -9.29 7.58
CA SER A 138 4.57 -9.14 6.12
C SER A 138 5.96 -9.20 5.50
N VAL A 139 6.95 -8.54 6.12
CA VAL A 139 8.36 -8.62 5.69
C VAL A 139 8.88 -10.05 5.72
N ASN A 140 8.57 -10.83 6.76
CA ASN A 140 8.97 -12.24 6.83
C ASN A 140 8.31 -13.07 5.72
N ASN A 141 7.03 -12.82 5.43
CA ASN A 141 6.33 -13.51 4.34
C ASN A 141 6.94 -13.17 2.97
N ILE A 142 7.33 -11.90 2.75
CA ILE A 142 8.04 -11.47 1.54
C ILE A 142 9.38 -12.19 1.39
N VAL A 143 10.15 -12.35 2.48
CA VAL A 143 11.41 -13.13 2.46
C VAL A 143 11.14 -14.58 2.07
N GLN A 144 10.07 -15.19 2.61
CA GLN A 144 9.71 -16.57 2.27
C GLN A 144 9.27 -16.70 0.82
N LEU A 145 8.44 -15.78 0.31
CA LEU A 145 8.07 -15.70 -1.11
C LEU A 145 9.31 -15.60 -2.00
N ALA A 146 10.22 -14.67 -1.71
CA ALA A 146 11.39 -14.42 -2.53
C ALA A 146 12.35 -15.62 -2.58
N ASN A 147 12.49 -16.37 -1.47
CA ASN A 147 13.41 -17.51 -1.39
C ASN A 147 12.78 -18.83 -1.85
N ASN A 148 11.52 -19.07 -1.51
CA ASN A 148 10.81 -20.30 -1.81
C ASN A 148 9.29 -20.06 -1.87
N PRO A 149 8.75 -19.62 -3.02
CA PRO A 149 7.31 -19.36 -3.19
C PRO A 149 6.43 -20.56 -2.83
N ASN A 150 6.92 -21.79 -3.06
CA ASN A 150 6.19 -23.01 -2.74
C ASN A 150 6.00 -23.21 -1.23
N ALA A 151 6.89 -22.66 -0.39
CA ALA A 151 6.80 -22.78 1.06
C ALA A 151 5.60 -22.03 1.66
N VAL A 152 5.12 -20.98 0.98
CA VAL A 152 3.99 -20.15 1.44
C VAL A 152 2.70 -20.40 0.66
N ARG A 153 2.78 -21.10 -0.48
CA ARG A 153 1.62 -21.43 -1.32
C ARG A 153 0.52 -22.19 -0.60
N TYR A 154 0.86 -23.00 0.40
CA TYR A 154 -0.10 -23.82 1.15
C TYR A 154 -0.21 -23.41 2.63
N THR A 155 0.34 -22.25 2.99
CA THR A 155 0.21 -21.74 4.35
C THR A 155 -1.04 -20.87 4.47
N SER A 156 -1.54 -20.78 5.69
CA SER A 156 -2.59 -19.83 6.06
C SER A 156 -1.95 -18.54 6.55
N GLY A 157 -2.61 -17.43 6.26
CA GLY A 157 -2.35 -16.15 6.89
C GLY A 157 -2.57 -16.21 8.41
N PRO A 158 -2.30 -15.11 9.12
CA PRO A 158 -2.45 -15.07 10.57
C PRO A 158 -3.88 -15.39 10.99
N SER A 159 -4.04 -16.01 12.15
CA SER A 159 -5.32 -16.13 12.83
C SER A 159 -5.43 -15.05 13.90
N GLY A 160 -6.56 -14.34 13.95
CA GLY A 160 -6.87 -13.35 14.97
C GLY A 160 -8.30 -13.51 15.50
N SER A 161 -8.58 -12.92 16.65
CA SER A 161 -9.89 -13.03 17.32
C SER A 161 -10.72 -11.74 17.22
N CYS A 162 -10.50 -10.92 16.19
CA CYS A 162 -11.22 -9.67 16.00
C CYS A 162 -12.55 -9.87 15.27
N SER A 163 -13.46 -8.89 15.41
CA SER A 163 -14.77 -8.91 14.78
C SER A 163 -14.67 -9.16 13.28
N ASN A 164 -15.39 -10.18 12.80
CA ASN A 164 -15.42 -10.60 11.39
C ASN A 164 -14.02 -10.84 10.77
N GLY A 165 -12.99 -11.16 11.55
CA GLY A 165 -11.63 -11.36 11.03
C GLY A 165 -10.94 -10.08 10.56
N GLY A 166 -11.39 -8.91 11.03
CA GLY A 166 -10.81 -7.60 10.67
C GLY A 166 -11.43 -7.01 9.40
N ARG A 167 -12.56 -7.58 8.96
CA ARG A 167 -13.27 -7.14 7.75
C ARG A 167 -14.21 -5.96 7.96
N SER A 168 -14.44 -5.60 9.22
CA SER A 168 -15.26 -4.46 9.60
C SER A 168 -14.41 -3.51 10.42
N TYR A 169 -14.33 -2.29 9.95
CA TYR A 169 -13.59 -1.18 10.57
C TYR A 169 -14.18 0.14 10.07
N GLN A 170 -13.81 1.26 10.68
CA GLN A 170 -14.30 2.60 10.40
C GLN A 170 -13.71 3.16 9.10
N PHE A 171 -13.94 2.46 7.98
CA PHE A 171 -13.38 2.77 6.66
C PHE A 171 -13.65 4.22 6.25
N GLU A 172 -14.93 4.63 6.20
CA GLU A 172 -15.31 5.97 5.72
C GLU A 172 -14.73 7.07 6.62
N ALA A 173 -14.81 6.90 7.94
CA ALA A 173 -14.30 7.91 8.87
C ALA A 173 -12.77 8.08 8.79
N ALA A 174 -12.03 6.99 8.58
CA ALA A 174 -10.58 7.06 8.39
C ALA A 174 -10.22 7.72 7.06
N TRP A 175 -10.90 7.35 5.98
CA TRP A 175 -10.64 7.92 4.66
C TRP A 175 -11.09 9.38 4.53
N ASP A 176 -12.18 9.78 5.17
CA ASP A 176 -12.59 11.18 5.26
C ASP A 176 -11.48 12.01 5.92
N ALA A 177 -10.87 11.50 6.99
CA ALA A 177 -9.74 12.14 7.64
C ALA A 177 -8.51 12.24 6.71
N VAL A 178 -8.14 11.15 6.03
CA VAL A 178 -7.03 11.11 5.07
C VAL A 178 -7.24 12.07 3.90
N LEU A 179 -8.44 12.12 3.33
CA LEU A 179 -8.76 13.02 2.22
C LEU A 179 -8.80 14.48 2.66
N SER A 180 -9.24 14.75 3.89
CA SER A 180 -9.24 16.11 4.44
C SER A 180 -7.84 16.68 4.70
N SER A 181 -6.84 15.82 4.88
CA SER A 181 -5.44 16.23 5.06
C SER A 181 -4.64 16.28 3.76
N ALA A 182 -5.17 15.76 2.65
CA ALA A 182 -4.52 15.75 1.36
C ALA A 182 -4.47 17.17 0.74
N ASN A 183 -3.31 17.55 0.21
CA ASN A 183 -3.20 18.81 -0.53
C ASN A 183 -3.70 18.66 -1.98
N ALA A 184 -3.92 19.79 -2.66
CA ALA A 184 -4.48 19.83 -4.02
C ALA A 184 -3.67 19.06 -5.08
N TYR A 185 -2.37 18.82 -4.84
CA TYR A 185 -1.50 18.08 -5.77
C TYR A 185 -1.55 16.56 -5.56
N GLN A 186 -1.96 16.11 -4.37
CA GLN A 186 -2.02 14.69 -4.00
C GLN A 186 -3.45 14.14 -3.98
N ILE A 187 -4.45 15.01 -3.79
CA ILE A 187 -5.84 14.61 -3.57
C ILE A 187 -6.40 13.74 -4.71
N GLY A 188 -5.96 13.94 -5.96
CA GLY A 188 -6.37 13.11 -7.09
C GLY A 188 -6.01 11.63 -6.89
N LEU A 189 -4.72 11.34 -6.68
CA LEU A 189 -4.22 9.98 -6.49
C LEU A 189 -4.72 9.34 -5.19
N ILE A 190 -4.78 10.10 -4.09
CA ILE A 190 -5.31 9.60 -2.81
C ILE A 190 -6.81 9.28 -2.92
N ASN A 191 -7.57 10.05 -3.72
CA ASN A 191 -8.98 9.77 -3.97
C ASN A 191 -9.19 8.54 -4.88
N GLU A 192 -8.29 8.29 -5.84
CA GLU A 192 -8.29 7.05 -6.60
C GLU A 192 -8.00 5.84 -5.70
N GLU A 193 -7.04 6.00 -4.78
CA GLU A 193 -6.73 5.00 -3.76
C GLU A 193 -7.94 4.71 -2.86
N TYR A 194 -8.63 5.74 -2.37
CA TYR A 194 -9.88 5.61 -1.62
C TYR A 194 -10.91 4.76 -2.38
N CYS A 195 -11.13 5.08 -3.66
CA CYS A 195 -12.12 4.38 -4.48
C CYS A 195 -11.77 2.90 -4.66
N ALA A 196 -10.50 2.58 -4.92
CA ALA A 196 -10.03 1.21 -5.06
C ALA A 196 -10.09 0.45 -3.70
N ALA A 197 -9.62 1.08 -2.62
CA ALA A 197 -9.67 0.52 -1.27
C ALA A 197 -11.11 0.26 -0.81
N LYS A 198 -12.08 1.11 -1.19
CA LYS A 198 -13.51 0.92 -0.85
C LYS A 198 -14.11 -0.31 -1.53
N ARG A 199 -13.71 -0.59 -2.77
CA ARG A 199 -14.12 -1.79 -3.51
C ARG A 199 -13.55 -3.05 -2.87
N LEU A 200 -12.29 -2.99 -2.42
CA LEU A 200 -11.63 -4.07 -1.70
C LEU A 200 -12.28 -4.30 -0.32
N TYR A 201 -12.53 -3.23 0.44
CA TYR A 201 -13.24 -3.29 1.73
C TYR A 201 -14.62 -3.95 1.59
N SER A 202 -15.35 -3.64 0.53
CA SER A 202 -16.69 -4.21 0.29
C SER A 202 -16.66 -5.61 -0.35
N ALA A 203 -15.48 -6.18 -0.60
CA ALA A 203 -15.37 -7.46 -1.29
C ALA A 203 -15.75 -8.64 -0.38
N PHE A 204 -16.52 -9.59 -0.93
CA PHE A 204 -16.83 -10.85 -0.24
C PHE A 204 -15.61 -11.75 -0.08
N ASN A 205 -14.66 -11.67 -1.02
CA ASN A 205 -13.43 -12.44 -0.95
C ASN A 205 -12.54 -11.92 0.18
N THR A 206 -12.15 -12.82 1.10
CA THR A 206 -11.31 -12.50 2.25
C THR A 206 -10.02 -11.81 1.86
N ARG A 207 -9.29 -12.33 0.87
CA ARG A 207 -8.01 -11.77 0.45
C ARG A 207 -8.18 -10.34 -0.05
N SER A 208 -9.18 -10.09 -0.89
CA SER A 208 -9.47 -8.73 -1.37
C SER A 208 -9.79 -7.78 -0.22
N ASN A 209 -10.62 -8.20 0.75
CA ASN A 209 -10.92 -7.37 1.92
C ASN A 209 -9.68 -7.12 2.79
N ASN A 210 -8.86 -8.14 3.05
CA ASN A 210 -7.61 -8.01 3.79
C ASN A 210 -6.64 -7.05 3.12
N VAL A 211 -6.51 -7.10 1.79
CA VAL A 211 -5.72 -6.12 1.03
C VAL A 211 -6.32 -4.72 1.22
N GLY A 212 -7.64 -4.56 1.17
CA GLY A 212 -8.31 -3.28 1.46
C GLY A 212 -8.00 -2.75 2.86
N ALA A 213 -7.99 -3.63 3.88
CA ALA A 213 -7.62 -3.29 5.25
C ALA A 213 -6.14 -2.91 5.35
N ALA A 214 -5.26 -3.68 4.72
CA ALA A 214 -3.82 -3.43 4.71
C ALA A 214 -3.46 -2.12 4.01
N ILE A 215 -4.08 -1.81 2.86
CA ILE A 215 -3.91 -0.52 2.17
C ILE A 215 -4.40 0.61 3.07
N THR A 216 -5.63 0.52 3.60
CA THR A 216 -6.19 1.58 4.45
C THR A 216 -5.32 1.82 5.69
N ALA A 217 -4.86 0.76 6.36
CA ALA A 217 -4.00 0.85 7.53
C ALA A 217 -2.61 1.40 7.20
N ALA A 218 -2.03 1.03 6.05
CA ALA A 218 -0.76 1.58 5.56
C ALA A 218 -0.89 3.08 5.26
N THR A 219 -2.00 3.51 4.67
CA THR A 219 -2.29 4.92 4.37
C THR A 219 -2.41 5.72 5.65
N VAL A 220 -3.18 5.23 6.61
CA VAL A 220 -3.28 5.81 7.95
C VAL A 220 -1.91 5.86 8.64
N ALA A 221 -1.13 4.78 8.61
CA ALA A 221 0.18 4.72 9.24
C ALA A 221 1.16 5.75 8.65
N THR A 222 1.12 5.95 7.35
CA THR A 222 1.95 6.96 6.67
C THR A 222 1.47 8.36 6.98
N GLN A 223 0.16 8.63 6.91
CA GLN A 223 -0.42 9.95 7.20
C GLN A 223 -0.18 10.39 8.65
N ALA A 224 -0.21 9.45 9.59
CA ALA A 224 0.07 9.71 11.00
C ALA A 224 1.57 9.68 11.35
N GLY A 225 2.48 9.50 10.37
CA GLY A 225 3.93 9.42 10.61
C GLY A 225 4.39 8.19 11.41
N ILE A 226 3.53 7.18 11.57
CA ILE A 226 3.81 5.95 12.34
C ILE A 226 4.93 5.13 11.67
N ALA A 227 4.94 5.10 10.33
CA ALA A 227 5.87 4.28 9.55
C ALA A 227 7.13 5.01 9.06
N ASP A 228 7.27 6.32 9.32
CA ASP A 228 8.32 7.17 8.71
C ASP A 228 9.75 6.66 8.95
N HIS A 229 10.02 6.18 10.17
CA HIS A 229 11.32 5.65 10.54
C HIS A 229 11.67 4.30 9.87
N LEU A 230 10.68 3.62 9.30
CA LEU A 230 10.86 2.34 8.60
C LEU A 230 11.10 2.52 7.11
N ILE A 231 10.69 3.65 6.52
CA ILE A 231 10.72 3.88 5.07
C ILE A 231 12.06 3.54 4.44
N PRO A 232 13.23 4.01 4.94
CA PRO A 232 14.50 3.69 4.31
C PRO A 232 14.79 2.17 4.26
N SER A 233 14.47 1.45 5.33
CA SER A 233 14.67 0.00 5.41
C SER A 233 13.65 -0.77 4.57
N LEU A 234 12.40 -0.31 4.49
CA LEU A 234 11.38 -0.90 3.62
C LEU A 234 11.73 -0.69 2.14
N THR A 235 12.22 0.48 1.75
CA THR A 235 12.72 0.73 0.39
C THR A 235 13.90 -0.17 0.05
N SER A 236 14.86 -0.35 0.98
CA SER A 236 15.99 -1.29 0.82
C SER A 236 15.52 -2.74 0.64
N LEU A 237 14.50 -3.16 1.39
CA LEU A 237 13.86 -4.47 1.24
C LEU A 237 13.24 -4.62 -0.16
N LEU A 238 12.38 -3.69 -0.58
CA LEU A 238 11.75 -3.75 -1.91
C LEU A 238 12.81 -3.73 -3.03
N SER A 239 13.91 -3.00 -2.85
CA SER A 239 15.01 -2.95 -3.83
C SER A 239 15.73 -4.28 -3.92
N SER A 240 15.94 -4.95 -2.79
CA SER A 240 16.50 -6.29 -2.74
C SER A 240 15.57 -7.32 -3.38
N VAL A 241 14.25 -7.18 -3.19
CA VAL A 241 13.25 -8.02 -3.86
C VAL A 241 13.31 -7.81 -5.38
N ALA A 242 13.19 -6.56 -5.83
CA ALA A 242 13.14 -6.19 -7.25
C ALA A 242 14.41 -6.59 -8.03
N SER A 243 15.57 -6.58 -7.37
CA SER A 243 16.86 -6.95 -7.98
C SER A 243 17.25 -8.42 -7.81
N GLY A 244 16.46 -9.23 -7.09
CA GLY A 244 16.83 -10.59 -6.72
C GLY A 244 18.04 -10.67 -5.78
N GLY A 245 18.28 -9.61 -5.00
CA GLY A 245 19.37 -9.49 -4.04
C GLY A 245 19.14 -10.25 -2.73
N ASN A 246 19.91 -9.94 -1.69
CA ASN A 246 19.81 -10.60 -0.39
C ASN A 246 18.64 -10.04 0.44
N VAL A 247 17.43 -10.51 0.14
CA VAL A 247 16.18 -10.09 0.81
C VAL A 247 16.22 -10.37 2.32
N ALA A 248 16.87 -11.45 2.77
CA ALA A 248 16.97 -11.79 4.18
C ALA A 248 17.78 -10.75 4.99
N SER A 249 18.89 -10.25 4.41
CA SER A 249 19.68 -9.17 5.01
C SER A 249 18.90 -7.86 5.09
N ALA A 250 18.20 -7.50 4.01
CA ALA A 250 17.36 -6.29 4.01
C ALA A 250 16.20 -6.38 5.01
N ALA A 251 15.57 -7.55 5.16
CA ALA A 251 14.57 -7.80 6.18
C ALA A 251 15.12 -7.67 7.61
N ALA A 252 16.36 -8.09 7.85
CA ALA A 252 17.03 -7.89 9.14
C ALA A 252 17.22 -6.39 9.46
N GLN A 253 17.49 -5.55 8.44
CA GLN A 253 17.54 -4.10 8.62
C GLN A 253 16.19 -3.53 9.05
N VAL A 254 15.08 -3.99 8.48
CA VAL A 254 13.73 -3.58 8.91
C VAL A 254 13.48 -3.96 10.37
N ARG A 255 13.85 -5.18 10.79
CA ARG A 255 13.70 -5.61 12.19
C ARG A 255 14.51 -4.73 13.15
N THR A 256 15.74 -4.40 12.77
CA THR A 256 16.58 -3.46 13.53
C THR A 256 15.94 -2.08 13.60
N ALA A 257 15.39 -1.57 12.49
CA ALA A 257 14.69 -0.30 12.45
C ALA A 257 13.46 -0.26 13.37
N VAL A 258 12.67 -1.35 13.42
CA VAL A 258 11.55 -1.45 14.38
C VAL A 258 12.04 -1.49 15.83
N SER A 259 13.06 -2.30 16.13
CA SER A 259 13.59 -2.40 17.49
C SER A 259 14.18 -1.08 18.01
N SER A 260 14.77 -0.27 17.13
CA SER A 260 15.32 1.06 17.45
C SER A 260 14.28 2.19 17.35
N GLY A 261 13.18 1.95 16.64
CA GLY A 261 12.07 2.88 16.42
C GLY A 261 10.91 2.75 17.40
N ALA A 262 10.82 1.65 18.16
CA ALA A 262 9.81 1.46 19.22
C ALA A 262 9.82 2.58 20.29
N THR A 263 10.92 3.33 20.42
CA THR A 263 11.04 4.51 21.29
C THR A 263 10.71 5.85 20.61
N LYS A 264 10.40 5.84 19.30
CA LYS A 264 10.21 7.02 18.44
C LYS A 264 8.79 7.21 17.91
N ILE A 265 7.85 6.32 18.22
CA ILE A 265 6.42 6.52 17.92
C ILE A 265 5.92 7.66 18.83
N ARG A 266 6.09 8.89 18.38
CA ARG A 266 5.56 10.09 19.03
C ARG A 266 4.19 10.37 18.41
N LEU A 267 3.13 10.05 19.14
CA LEU A 267 1.75 10.44 18.82
C LEU A 267 1.33 11.61 19.70
#